data_AF-A0A8C7NDC1-F1
#
_entry.id   AF-A0A8C7NDC1-F1
#
_cell.length_a   1.000
_cell.length_b   1.000
_cell.length_c   1.000
_cell.angle_alpha   90.00
_cell.angle_beta   90.00
_cell.angle_gamma   90.00
#
_symmetry.space_group_name_H-M   'P 1'
#
loop_
_entity.id
_entity.type
_entity.pdbx_description
1 polymer ?
#
loop_
_entity_poly.entity_id
_entity_poly.type
_entity_poly.pdbx_seq_one_letter_code
_entity_poly.pdbx_strand_id
1 'polypeptide(L)'
;YVEYIFCLPGSLHLNVFIFVKYNGQTDTGQYPTLGDSPYGSLWPLPQKVKISTVVFKLSGASFHIFDAKESSSGASCRLLQNAYRRYDEYIFTSSRKQGQNKSKKALASDMSELQVWITSADSECDSYPSVTSDESCEFTGMVFVFFHFSHLCHVNSLLHSTRRPHPCLNTSRMITEVNYLTAMAWNKFNVFHWHIVDDPSFPYLSRTFPQLSQHGAYHPYTHVYTPSDVKMIIEFARLRGIRVVPEFDTPGHTQSWGKGQKDLLTPCYSGASPSGSFGPVNPMLNTTYDFMSMFFKEVNTVFPDAYVHLGGDEVDFSCWKSNPDIQKFMEQQGFGMDYSKLESFYIQRLLDIITTTNKGYMIWQEVFDNGVKLKSDTVVHVWMGNKVEEELQKVTEAGFTTILSAPWYLDYISYGQDWQKFYRAEPLSFKGTDAQKKLVIGGEACLWGEYVDATNLTPRLWPRASAVGERLWSDRDVRDLNDAYSRLAKHRCRMVQRGIPAEPLFTGYCAHE
;
A
#
# COMPACT_ATOMS: atom_id res chain seq x y z
N TYR A 1 19.33 25.03 10.04
CA TYR A 1 19.41 23.71 9.41
C TYR A 1 18.04 23.42 8.83
N VAL A 2 17.92 23.26 7.51
CA VAL A 2 16.63 23.14 6.79
C VAL A 2 16.81 22.01 5.79
N GLU A 3 15.94 20.98 5.81
CA GLU A 3 16.27 19.69 5.19
C GLU A 3 15.17 18.96 4.35
N TYR A 4 14.82 19.30 3.09
CA TYR A 4 13.81 18.54 2.28
C TYR A 4 13.92 18.74 0.73
N ILE A 5 13.48 17.78 -0.15
CA ILE A 5 13.37 17.72 -1.67
C ILE A 5 13.74 16.31 -2.27
N PHE A 6 12.95 15.50 -3.00
CA PHE A 6 11.58 15.47 -3.56
C PHE A 6 11.33 14.04 -4.15
N CYS A 7 10.08 13.65 -4.46
CA CYS A 7 9.55 13.17 -5.76
C CYS A 7 8.28 12.25 -5.69
N LEU A 8 7.74 11.79 -6.84
CA LEU A 8 6.45 11.08 -7.02
C LEU A 8 6.39 10.11 -8.23
N PRO A 9 5.75 8.93 -8.12
CA PRO A 9 5.57 7.98 -9.23
C PRO A 9 4.61 8.43 -10.35
N GLY A 10 4.95 8.00 -11.58
CA GLY A 10 4.20 8.05 -12.85
C GLY A 10 4.93 7.13 -13.85
N SER A 11 4.33 6.63 -14.92
CA SER A 11 4.83 5.41 -15.57
C SER A 11 5.38 5.44 -17.00
N LEU A 12 6.06 4.33 -17.31
CA LEU A 12 6.82 3.94 -18.51
C LEU A 12 7.66 5.07 -19.17
N HIS A 13 8.98 4.96 -18.94
CA HIS A 13 10.07 5.82 -19.40
C HIS A 13 10.30 7.13 -18.62
N LEU A 14 9.97 7.16 -17.33
CA LEU A 14 10.30 8.29 -16.45
C LEU A 14 11.78 8.26 -16.01
N ASN A 15 12.73 8.51 -16.94
CA ASN A 15 14.01 9.06 -16.49
C ASN A 15 13.76 10.53 -16.11
N VAL A 16 13.23 10.76 -14.91
CA VAL A 16 13.12 12.12 -14.39
C VAL A 16 14.53 12.64 -14.15
N PHE A 17 15.00 13.56 -15.00
CA PHE A 17 16.26 14.25 -14.76
C PHE A 17 15.96 15.56 -14.05
N ILE A 18 16.56 15.77 -12.89
CA ILE A 18 16.50 17.08 -12.24
C ILE A 18 17.81 17.82 -12.47
N PHE A 19 17.69 18.97 -13.15
CA PHE A 19 18.80 19.88 -13.41
C PHE A 19 18.74 21.08 -12.45
N VAL A 20 19.88 21.38 -11.83
CA VAL A 20 20.07 22.55 -10.98
C VAL A 20 21.03 23.52 -11.66
N LYS A 21 20.57 24.75 -11.89
CA LYS A 21 21.40 25.82 -12.46
C LYS A 21 22.12 26.58 -11.34
N TYR A 22 23.44 26.69 -11.42
CA TYR A 22 24.28 27.34 -10.41
C TYR A 22 25.13 28.47 -11.00
N ASN A 23 25.24 29.59 -10.28
CA ASN A 23 25.94 30.82 -10.70
C ASN A 23 26.80 31.42 -9.56
N GLY A 24 27.72 30.66 -8.96
CA GLY A 24 28.52 31.15 -7.83
C GLY A 24 29.87 30.44 -7.60
N GLN A 25 30.54 30.79 -6.51
CA GLN A 25 31.72 30.09 -5.97
C GLN A 25 31.41 29.47 -4.59
N THR A 26 32.10 28.37 -4.29
CA THR A 26 31.93 27.57 -3.07
C THR A 26 32.66 28.15 -1.86
N ASP A 27 32.04 28.10 -0.69
CA ASP A 27 32.62 28.54 0.60
C ASP A 27 32.85 27.33 1.52
N THR A 28 33.98 27.29 2.23
CA THR A 28 34.47 26.11 2.97
C THR A 28 34.53 26.37 4.47
N GLY A 29 33.37 26.30 5.14
CA GLY A 29 33.25 26.40 6.60
C GLY A 29 33.37 25.04 7.31
N GLN A 30 33.81 25.02 8.57
CA GLN A 30 33.84 23.82 9.42
C GLN A 30 32.43 23.44 9.92
N TYR A 31 32.17 22.14 10.03
CA TYR A 31 30.88 21.54 10.41
C TYR A 31 30.98 20.64 11.65
N PRO A 32 29.84 20.31 12.31
CA PRO A 32 29.82 19.41 13.47
C PRO A 32 30.30 17.98 13.15
N THR A 33 30.71 17.26 14.18
CA THR A 33 31.31 15.92 14.15
C THR A 33 30.43 14.85 13.50
N LEU A 34 31.01 14.05 12.59
CA LEU A 34 30.41 12.79 12.13
C LEU A 34 30.26 11.81 13.30
N GLY A 35 29.02 11.62 13.75
CA GLY A 35 28.56 10.46 14.54
C GLY A 35 27.35 9.78 13.91
N ASP A 36 27.10 10.06 12.63
CA ASP A 36 25.87 9.80 11.89
C ASP A 36 26.14 9.01 10.60
N SER A 37 25.12 8.31 10.09
CA SER A 37 25.14 7.58 8.82
C SER A 37 25.83 8.36 7.67
N PRO A 38 26.67 7.71 6.84
CA PRO A 38 27.26 8.34 5.66
C PRO A 38 26.23 8.78 4.61
N TYR A 39 24.98 8.29 4.71
CA TYR A 39 23.85 8.67 3.87
C TYR A 39 22.86 9.62 4.59
N GLY A 40 23.24 10.15 5.76
CA GLY A 40 22.50 11.14 6.53
C GLY A 40 21.22 10.62 7.18
N SER A 41 20.10 10.70 6.46
CA SER A 41 18.75 10.28 6.87
C SER A 41 17.84 9.99 5.66
N LEU A 42 18.44 9.58 4.54
CA LEU A 42 17.69 9.09 3.39
C LEU A 42 16.91 7.82 3.78
N TRP A 43 15.62 7.79 3.44
CA TRP A 43 14.74 6.65 3.70
C TRP A 43 13.60 6.55 2.65
N PRO A 44 13.35 5.38 2.05
CA PRO A 44 14.32 4.31 1.79
C PRO A 44 15.63 4.81 1.18
N LEU A 45 16.74 4.09 1.42
CA LEU A 45 18.04 4.37 0.84
C LEU A 45 18.03 4.14 -0.70
N PRO A 46 18.43 5.13 -1.53
CA PRO A 46 18.50 4.97 -2.97
C PRO A 46 19.54 3.93 -3.41
N GLN A 47 19.28 3.21 -4.51
CA GLN A 47 20.13 2.16 -5.09
C GLN A 47 21.57 2.63 -5.38
N LYS A 48 21.75 3.91 -5.73
CA LYS A 48 23.05 4.54 -5.98
C LYS A 48 23.06 5.94 -5.39
N VAL A 49 24.01 6.21 -4.48
CA VAL A 49 24.16 7.51 -3.82
C VAL A 49 25.62 7.98 -3.91
N LYS A 50 25.82 9.25 -4.26
CA LYS A 50 27.11 9.95 -4.17
C LYS A 50 26.90 11.31 -3.52
N ILE A 51 27.29 11.44 -2.25
CA ILE A 51 27.15 12.69 -1.49
C ILE A 51 28.44 13.51 -1.61
N SER A 52 28.28 14.82 -1.77
CA SER A 52 29.36 15.80 -1.76
C SER A 52 29.37 16.56 -0.43
N THR A 53 30.54 17.04 -0.01
CA THR A 53 30.69 17.90 1.17
C THR A 53 30.33 19.37 0.92
N VAL A 54 30.08 19.75 -0.35
CA VAL A 54 29.68 21.12 -0.71
C VAL A 54 28.24 21.38 -0.31
N VAL A 55 27.99 22.44 0.47
CA VAL A 55 26.64 22.81 0.97
C VAL A 55 26.14 24.08 0.28
N PHE A 56 24.90 24.02 -0.21
CA PHE A 56 24.23 25.14 -0.89
C PHE A 56 23.16 25.76 0.03
N LYS A 57 22.77 27.02 -0.23
CA LYS A 57 21.71 27.69 0.56
C LYS A 57 20.41 27.75 -0.25
N LEU A 58 19.30 27.49 0.44
CA LEU A 58 17.93 27.55 -0.06
C LEU A 58 17.18 28.69 0.64
N SER A 59 16.42 29.47 -0.15
CA SER A 59 15.60 30.58 0.34
C SER A 59 14.15 30.37 -0.07
N GLY A 60 13.24 30.21 0.89
CA GLY A 60 11.80 30.01 0.65
C GLY A 60 11.05 31.23 0.12
N ALA A 61 11.77 32.30 -0.20
CA ALA A 61 11.28 33.51 -0.88
C ALA A 61 11.70 33.59 -2.36
N SER A 62 12.64 32.76 -2.81
CA SER A 62 13.18 32.79 -4.18
C SER A 62 13.41 31.41 -4.80
N PHE A 63 13.11 30.33 -4.08
CA PHE A 63 13.19 28.97 -4.60
C PHE A 63 11.89 28.58 -5.30
N HIS A 64 12.01 28.04 -6.51
CA HIS A 64 10.87 27.60 -7.32
C HIS A 64 11.11 26.22 -7.91
N ILE A 65 10.02 25.47 -8.08
CA ILE A 65 9.99 24.14 -8.68
C ILE A 65 9.07 24.21 -9.88
N PHE A 66 9.54 23.78 -11.04
CA PHE A 66 8.80 23.83 -12.31
C PHE A 66 9.32 22.81 -13.32
N ASP A 67 8.51 22.52 -14.33
CA ASP A 67 8.87 21.62 -15.43
C ASP A 67 10.03 22.20 -16.27
N ALA A 68 11.01 21.36 -16.64
CA ALA A 68 12.04 21.73 -17.61
C ALA A 68 11.41 22.05 -18.98
N LYS A 69 12.05 22.90 -19.80
CA LYS A 69 11.50 23.30 -21.11
C LYS A 69 11.36 22.13 -22.09
N GLU A 70 12.22 21.15 -21.93
CA GLU A 70 12.33 19.93 -22.71
C GLU A 70 11.45 18.79 -22.15
N SER A 71 10.65 19.05 -21.11
CA SER A 71 9.73 18.09 -20.51
C SER A 71 8.52 17.81 -21.39
N SER A 72 8.09 16.55 -21.43
CA SER A 72 6.78 16.17 -21.99
C SER A 72 5.63 16.58 -21.07
N SER A 73 5.90 16.83 -19.78
CA SER A 73 4.97 17.46 -18.85
C SER A 73 4.98 18.99 -18.98
N GLY A 74 3.93 19.62 -18.47
CA GLY A 74 3.86 21.08 -18.35
C GLY A 74 2.76 21.54 -17.39
N ALA A 75 2.37 22.81 -17.49
CA ALA A 75 1.40 23.42 -16.59
C ALA A 75 0.00 22.75 -16.57
N SER A 76 -0.35 21.96 -17.59
CA SER A 76 -1.56 21.13 -17.63
C SER A 76 -1.50 19.91 -16.70
N CYS A 77 -0.30 19.40 -16.39
CA CYS A 77 -0.09 18.22 -15.57
C CYS A 77 -0.45 18.47 -14.09
N ARG A 78 -1.73 18.31 -13.75
CA ARG A 78 -2.25 18.54 -12.39
C ARG A 78 -1.54 17.70 -11.33
N LEU A 79 -1.07 16.50 -11.66
CA LEU A 79 -0.30 15.65 -10.75
C LEU A 79 0.98 16.36 -10.29
N LEU A 80 1.80 16.84 -11.23
CA LEU A 80 3.06 17.55 -10.92
C LEU A 80 2.84 18.95 -10.34
N GLN A 81 1.87 19.73 -10.83
CA GLN A 81 1.61 21.06 -10.25
C GLN A 81 1.10 20.97 -8.80
N ASN A 82 0.32 19.95 -8.46
CA ASN A 82 -0.03 19.65 -7.07
C ASN A 82 1.18 19.14 -6.27
N ALA A 83 2.06 18.34 -6.89
CA ALA A 83 3.31 17.90 -6.28
C ALA A 83 4.16 19.10 -5.84
N TYR A 84 4.45 20.02 -6.74
CA TYR A 84 5.34 21.16 -6.50
C TYR A 84 4.88 21.97 -5.28
N ARG A 85 3.57 22.25 -5.20
CA ARG A 85 2.97 23.04 -4.11
C ARG A 85 3.06 22.40 -2.72
N ARG A 86 2.60 21.13 -2.56
CA ARG A 86 2.58 20.44 -1.24
C ARG A 86 3.94 20.38 -0.55
N TYR A 87 4.98 20.57 -1.32
CA TYR A 87 6.27 19.93 -1.15
C TYR A 87 7.32 21.07 -1.12
N ASP A 88 7.08 22.22 -1.79
CA ASP A 88 7.45 23.57 -1.31
C ASP A 88 7.01 23.80 0.14
N GLU A 89 5.74 23.52 0.46
CA GLU A 89 5.22 23.61 1.83
C GLU A 89 6.02 22.71 2.78
N TYR A 90 6.25 21.43 2.44
CA TYR A 90 7.09 20.54 3.26
C TYR A 90 8.54 21.02 3.43
N ILE A 91 9.12 21.77 2.48
CA ILE A 91 10.47 22.35 2.64
C ILE A 91 10.45 23.52 3.64
N PHE A 92 9.54 24.47 3.46
CA PHE A 92 9.60 25.77 4.13
C PHE A 92 8.63 25.94 5.30
N THR A 93 7.89 24.90 5.71
CA THR A 93 6.95 24.91 6.85
C THR A 93 7.53 25.56 8.11
N SER A 94 8.77 25.22 8.48
CA SER A 94 9.44 25.76 9.67
C SER A 94 9.81 27.24 9.53
N SER A 95 10.28 27.67 8.35
CA SER A 95 10.67 29.05 8.06
C SER A 95 9.45 30.00 8.03
N ARG A 96 8.33 29.56 7.44
CA ARG A 96 7.09 30.36 7.37
C ARG A 96 6.38 30.46 8.73
N LYS A 97 6.40 29.40 9.57
CA LYS A 97 5.81 29.43 10.93
C LYS A 97 6.55 30.33 11.93
N GLN A 98 7.86 30.55 11.76
CA GLN A 98 8.65 31.40 12.66
C GLN A 98 8.56 32.91 12.39
N GLY A 99 7.71 33.35 11.46
CA GLY A 99 7.45 34.78 11.24
C GLY A 99 8.71 35.59 10.90
N GLN A 100 9.62 35.05 10.09
CA GLN A 100 10.85 35.75 9.73
C GLN A 100 10.58 36.99 8.87
N ASN A 101 10.51 38.11 9.58
CA ASN A 101 10.53 39.45 9.08
C ASN A 101 11.89 39.74 8.37
N LYS A 102 11.84 40.65 7.38
CA LYS A 102 12.95 41.21 6.57
C LYS A 102 13.39 40.43 5.31
N SER A 103 13.25 41.13 4.19
CA SER A 103 13.97 40.88 2.95
C SER A 103 15.49 40.85 3.18
N LYS A 104 16.11 39.70 2.92
CA LYS A 104 17.53 39.62 2.61
C LYS A 104 17.66 39.44 1.10
N LYS A 105 18.53 40.23 0.46
CA LYS A 105 18.90 40.00 -0.95
C LYS A 105 19.48 38.59 -1.07
N ALA A 106 19.06 37.84 -2.09
CA ALA A 106 19.69 36.59 -2.46
C ALA A 106 21.19 36.83 -2.73
N LEU A 107 22.04 35.96 -2.19
CA LEU A 107 23.46 35.93 -2.54
C LEU A 107 23.66 35.09 -3.80
N ALA A 108 24.74 35.36 -4.54
CA ALA A 108 25.08 34.59 -5.74
C ALA A 108 25.35 33.08 -5.47
N SER A 109 25.51 32.68 -4.21
CA SER A 109 25.63 31.30 -3.75
C SER A 109 24.29 30.54 -3.62
N ASP A 110 23.16 31.24 -3.71
CA ASP A 110 21.86 30.69 -3.34
C ASP A 110 21.21 29.95 -4.52
N MET A 111 20.68 28.76 -4.26
CA MET A 111 19.98 27.94 -5.25
C MET A 111 18.54 28.43 -5.40
N SER A 112 18.16 28.87 -6.62
CA SER A 112 16.84 29.46 -6.90
C SER A 112 15.84 28.53 -7.58
N GLU A 113 16.29 27.44 -8.21
CA GLU A 113 15.45 26.66 -9.13
C GLU A 113 15.68 25.15 -9.00
N LEU A 114 14.60 24.38 -9.10
CA LEU A 114 14.58 22.93 -9.26
C LEU A 114 13.77 22.59 -10.51
N GLN A 115 14.45 22.15 -11.58
CA GLN A 115 13.81 21.88 -12.87
C GLN A 115 13.50 20.38 -12.98
N VAL A 116 12.24 20.03 -13.24
CA VAL A 116 11.79 18.63 -13.34
C VAL A 116 11.59 18.27 -14.81
N TRP A 117 12.43 17.37 -15.34
CA TRP A 117 12.33 16.93 -16.73
C TRP A 117 11.78 15.51 -16.81
N ILE A 118 10.56 15.35 -17.35
CA ILE A 118 10.01 14.05 -17.76
C ILE A 118 10.52 13.72 -19.17
N THR A 119 11.26 12.62 -19.31
CA THR A 119 11.85 12.17 -20.59
C THR A 119 10.99 11.23 -21.40
N SER A 120 9.97 10.59 -20.79
CA SER A 120 9.02 9.78 -21.53
C SER A 120 8.28 10.63 -22.56
N ALA A 121 7.93 10.02 -23.69
CA ALA A 121 7.12 10.66 -24.72
C ALA A 121 5.68 10.93 -24.23
N ASP A 122 5.18 10.13 -23.28
CA ASP A 122 3.94 10.39 -22.55
C ASP A 122 4.28 10.72 -21.09
N SER A 123 3.66 11.75 -20.54
CA SER A 123 3.85 12.14 -19.13
C SER A 123 2.95 11.37 -18.16
N GLU A 124 1.95 10.64 -18.69
CA GLU A 124 0.95 9.85 -17.95
C GLU A 124 0.22 10.63 -16.82
N CYS A 125 0.24 11.96 -16.84
CA CYS A 125 -0.26 12.82 -15.76
C CYS A 125 -1.76 12.65 -15.43
N ASP A 126 -2.54 12.17 -16.39
CA ASP A 126 -3.98 11.90 -16.27
C ASP A 126 -4.32 10.40 -16.13
N SER A 127 -3.31 9.52 -16.20
CA SER A 127 -3.44 8.07 -16.05
C SER A 127 -3.48 7.65 -14.58
N TYR A 128 -3.84 6.38 -14.35
CA TYR A 128 -3.68 5.68 -13.08
C TYR A 128 -2.37 4.86 -13.09
N PRO A 129 -1.64 4.77 -11.95
CA PRO A 129 -0.50 3.87 -11.83
C PRO A 129 -0.90 2.40 -11.98
N SER A 130 0.05 1.54 -12.32
CA SER A 130 -0.12 0.13 -12.66
C SER A 130 1.05 -0.72 -12.12
N VAL A 131 0.97 -2.05 -12.18
CA VAL A 131 2.11 -2.90 -11.79
C VAL A 131 3.34 -2.72 -12.69
N THR A 132 3.12 -2.39 -13.97
CA THR A 132 4.16 -2.09 -14.96
C THR A 132 4.71 -0.66 -14.85
N SER A 133 4.39 0.06 -13.78
CA SER A 133 4.79 1.46 -13.66
C SER A 133 6.30 1.65 -13.47
N ASP A 134 6.87 2.63 -14.17
CA ASP A 134 8.31 2.94 -14.16
C ASP A 134 8.62 4.05 -13.16
N GLU A 135 9.01 3.64 -11.95
CA GLU A 135 9.31 4.55 -10.84
C GLU A 135 10.79 4.99 -10.81
N SER A 136 11.47 4.92 -11.95
CA SER A 136 12.85 5.38 -12.08
C SER A 136 12.96 6.93 -12.05
N CYS A 137 14.20 7.41 -11.88
CA CYS A 137 14.57 8.83 -11.82
C CYS A 137 16.09 8.93 -11.62
N GLU A 138 16.73 9.93 -12.21
CA GLU A 138 18.11 10.31 -11.94
C GLU A 138 18.21 11.75 -11.41
N PHE A 139 18.90 11.92 -10.27
CA PHE A 139 19.16 13.24 -9.72
C PHE A 139 20.60 13.68 -10.00
N THR A 140 20.79 14.75 -10.78
CA THR A 140 22.10 15.35 -11.05
C THR A 140 22.17 16.76 -10.47
N GLY A 141 22.84 16.88 -9.31
CA GLY A 141 22.97 18.13 -8.57
C GLY A 141 23.50 17.87 -7.17
N MET A 142 23.15 18.71 -6.20
CA MET A 142 23.50 18.42 -4.81
C MET A 142 22.62 17.30 -4.23
N VAL A 143 23.24 16.17 -3.88
CA VAL A 143 22.64 15.19 -2.97
C VAL A 143 22.63 15.77 -1.55
N PHE A 144 21.60 16.55 -1.27
CA PHE A 144 21.15 16.76 0.09
C PHE A 144 20.37 15.53 0.59
N VAL A 145 20.14 15.48 1.91
CA VAL A 145 19.52 14.35 2.65
C VAL A 145 17.99 14.28 2.46
N PHE A 146 17.56 14.45 1.22
CA PHE A 146 16.25 14.97 0.88
C PHE A 146 15.44 14.01 0.00
N PHE A 147 16.11 13.03 -0.63
CA PHE A 147 15.61 12.31 -1.79
C PHE A 147 14.53 11.28 -1.56
N HIS A 148 13.46 11.44 -2.35
CA HIS A 148 12.41 10.48 -2.56
C HIS A 148 12.48 9.86 -3.96
N PHE A 149 13.68 9.46 -4.43
CA PHE A 149 13.83 8.70 -5.69
C PHE A 149 15.22 8.08 -5.91
N SER A 150 15.25 6.88 -6.53
CA SER A 150 16.16 6.49 -7.63
C SER A 150 15.78 5.12 -8.21
N HIS A 151 15.77 5.00 -9.54
CA HIS A 151 16.05 3.82 -10.37
C HIS A 151 15.66 2.39 -9.89
N LEU A 152 14.75 1.76 -10.64
CA LEU A 152 14.65 0.32 -10.96
C LEU A 152 14.75 -0.72 -9.83
N CYS A 153 13.59 -1.14 -9.33
CA CYS A 153 13.06 -2.49 -9.62
C CYS A 153 11.54 -2.54 -9.33
N HIS A 154 10.79 -3.43 -10.00
CA HIS A 154 9.38 -3.66 -9.69
C HIS A 154 9.25 -4.28 -8.30
N VAL A 155 8.91 -3.46 -7.32
CA VAL A 155 8.56 -3.94 -5.99
C VAL A 155 7.33 -3.18 -5.52
N ASN A 156 6.17 -3.80 -5.68
CA ASN A 156 4.95 -3.29 -5.08
C ASN A 156 5.15 -3.32 -3.57
N SER A 157 5.24 -2.14 -2.98
CA SER A 157 5.24 -1.92 -1.56
C SER A 157 3.80 -1.60 -1.19
N LEU A 158 3.10 -2.68 -0.86
CA LEU A 158 1.69 -2.69 -0.53
C LEU A 158 1.53 -2.40 0.96
N LEU A 159 0.50 -1.65 1.31
CA LEU A 159 0.10 -1.45 2.69
C LEU A 159 -1.37 -1.79 2.83
N HIS A 160 -1.65 -2.83 3.62
CA HIS A 160 -2.99 -3.35 3.80
C HIS A 160 -3.70 -2.61 4.94
N SER A 161 -4.91 -2.13 4.65
CA SER A 161 -5.74 -1.37 5.59
C SER A 161 -6.77 -2.26 6.28
N THR A 162 -7.11 -1.87 7.50
CA THR A 162 -7.76 -2.66 8.55
C THR A 162 -9.06 -3.38 8.15
N ARG A 163 -9.14 -4.68 8.47
CA ARG A 163 -10.35 -5.55 8.58
C ARG A 163 -11.60 -4.95 9.27
N ARG A 164 -11.50 -3.78 9.91
CA ARG A 164 -12.62 -3.07 10.57
C ARG A 164 -12.69 -1.59 10.19
N PRO A 165 -13.86 -1.06 9.78
CA PRO A 165 -14.08 0.37 9.56
C PRO A 165 -14.22 1.14 10.88
N HIS A 166 -13.08 1.51 11.47
CA HIS A 166 -12.85 2.70 12.30
C HIS A 166 -14.08 3.29 13.00
N PRO A 167 -14.32 3.10 14.31
CA PRO A 167 -15.44 3.74 15.02
C PRO A 167 -15.23 5.24 15.26
N CYS A 168 -15.36 6.07 14.22
CA CYS A 168 -15.06 7.50 14.26
C CYS A 168 -16.04 8.37 13.44
N LEU A 169 -16.13 9.67 13.79
CA LEU A 169 -16.86 10.65 12.97
C LEU A 169 -16.26 10.71 11.55
N ASN A 170 -17.11 10.98 10.55
CA ASN A 170 -16.75 10.95 9.13
C ASN A 170 -15.48 11.78 8.81
N THR A 171 -15.37 12.99 9.37
CA THR A 171 -14.18 13.84 9.24
C THR A 171 -12.88 13.21 9.76
N SER A 172 -12.93 12.46 10.85
CA SER A 172 -11.75 11.78 11.41
C SER A 172 -11.29 10.61 10.53
N ARG A 173 -12.21 9.86 9.90
CA ARG A 173 -11.88 8.79 8.95
C ARG A 173 -11.12 9.35 7.75
N MET A 174 -11.68 10.38 7.11
CA MET A 174 -11.09 10.99 5.92
C MET A 174 -9.69 11.55 6.24
N ILE A 175 -9.51 12.16 7.42
CA ILE A 175 -8.19 12.61 7.90
C ILE A 175 -7.22 11.42 8.10
N THR A 176 -7.71 10.30 8.66
CA THR A 176 -6.89 9.09 8.87
C THR A 176 -6.37 8.51 7.55
N GLU A 177 -7.25 8.28 6.57
CA GLU A 177 -6.85 7.73 5.25
C GLU A 177 -5.95 8.71 4.46
N VAL A 178 -6.23 10.02 4.54
CA VAL A 178 -5.41 11.10 3.94
C VAL A 178 -4.00 11.14 4.54
N ASN A 179 -3.88 10.96 5.86
CA ASN A 179 -2.61 10.87 6.57
C ASN A 179 -1.86 9.57 6.22
N TYR A 180 -2.58 8.45 6.14
CA TYR A 180 -2.06 7.13 5.77
C TYR A 180 -1.42 7.15 4.37
N LEU A 181 -2.18 7.54 3.34
CA LEU A 181 -1.70 7.66 1.95
C LEU A 181 -0.57 8.70 1.82
N THR A 182 -0.55 9.73 2.67
CA THR A 182 0.55 10.71 2.70
C THR A 182 1.82 10.12 3.31
N ALA A 183 1.72 9.34 4.38
CA ALA A 183 2.85 8.65 4.99
C ALA A 183 3.38 7.50 4.11
N MET A 184 2.50 6.79 3.40
CA MET A 184 2.87 5.83 2.35
C MET A 184 3.77 6.47 1.29
N ALA A 185 3.36 7.61 0.72
CA ALA A 185 4.17 8.35 -0.24
C ALA A 185 5.53 8.78 0.34
N TRP A 186 5.59 9.15 1.63
CA TRP A 186 6.85 9.44 2.33
C TRP A 186 7.69 8.21 2.69
N ASN A 187 7.21 7.00 2.42
CA ASN A 187 7.96 5.76 2.60
C ASN A 187 8.10 4.97 1.28
N LYS A 188 7.71 5.60 0.16
CA LYS A 188 7.69 5.01 -1.20
C LYS A 188 6.83 3.74 -1.32
N PHE A 189 5.76 3.66 -0.54
CA PHE A 189 4.68 2.68 -0.76
C PHE A 189 3.83 3.12 -1.95
N ASN A 190 3.60 2.20 -2.90
CA ASN A 190 2.94 2.47 -4.17
C ASN A 190 1.59 1.73 -4.34
N VAL A 191 1.17 0.89 -3.38
CA VAL A 191 -0.17 0.30 -3.40
C VAL A 191 -0.85 0.36 -2.03
N PHE A 192 -2.10 0.81 -2.03
CA PHE A 192 -3.05 0.71 -0.94
C PHE A 192 -3.91 -0.54 -1.17
N HIS A 193 -3.67 -1.59 -0.39
CA HIS A 193 -4.51 -2.78 -0.39
C HIS A 193 -5.66 -2.54 0.59
N TRP A 194 -6.87 -2.40 0.07
CA TRP A 194 -8.01 -1.96 0.86
C TRP A 194 -8.99 -3.11 1.10
N HIS A 195 -8.76 -3.83 2.19
CA HIS A 195 -9.70 -4.79 2.77
C HIS A 195 -10.88 -4.04 3.39
N ILE A 196 -11.88 -3.79 2.54
CA ILE A 196 -12.94 -2.82 2.81
C ILE A 196 -14.13 -3.43 3.55
N VAL A 197 -14.31 -4.76 3.52
CA VAL A 197 -15.40 -5.48 4.19
C VAL A 197 -14.89 -6.79 4.81
N ASP A 198 -15.46 -7.19 5.95
CA ASP A 198 -15.15 -8.46 6.66
C ASP A 198 -16.38 -8.87 7.51
N ASP A 199 -16.31 -9.97 8.27
CA ASP A 199 -17.33 -10.54 9.14
C ASP A 199 -18.05 -9.51 10.04
N PRO A 200 -17.37 -8.60 10.76
CA PRO A 200 -18.03 -7.69 11.69
C PRO A 200 -18.91 -6.65 10.98
N SER A 201 -18.52 -6.21 9.77
CA SER A 201 -19.13 -5.05 9.13
C SER A 201 -18.88 -4.87 7.64
N PHE A 202 -19.89 -4.34 6.94
CA PHE A 202 -19.85 -4.00 5.52
C PHE A 202 -19.99 -2.47 5.32
N PRO A 203 -18.90 -1.69 5.33
CA PRO A 203 -18.96 -0.23 5.19
C PRO A 203 -19.03 0.27 3.73
N TYR A 204 -18.76 -0.57 2.71
CA TYR A 204 -18.79 -0.14 1.31
C TYR A 204 -20.23 0.14 0.85
N LEU A 205 -20.54 1.37 0.41
CA LEU A 205 -21.86 1.70 -0.14
C LEU A 205 -21.97 1.28 -1.61
N SER A 206 -22.36 0.02 -1.83
CA SER A 206 -22.77 -0.45 -3.15
C SER A 206 -24.02 0.29 -3.65
N ARG A 207 -24.04 0.69 -4.93
CA ARG A 207 -25.22 1.28 -5.57
C ARG A 207 -26.16 0.20 -6.08
N THR A 208 -25.64 -0.93 -6.54
CA THR A 208 -26.43 -2.10 -6.95
C THR A 208 -27.06 -2.81 -5.75
N PHE A 209 -26.36 -2.86 -4.61
CA PHE A 209 -26.85 -3.50 -3.38
C PHE A 209 -26.74 -2.60 -2.13
N PRO A 210 -27.52 -1.50 -2.03
CA PRO A 210 -27.43 -0.58 -0.90
C PRO A 210 -27.67 -1.23 0.47
N GLN A 211 -28.45 -2.31 0.50
CA GLN A 211 -28.78 -3.07 1.71
C GLN A 211 -27.56 -3.66 2.41
N LEU A 212 -26.49 -3.98 1.67
CA LEU A 212 -25.23 -4.49 2.25
C LEU A 212 -24.68 -3.50 3.29
N SER A 213 -24.54 -2.23 2.94
CA SER A 213 -24.11 -1.20 3.91
C SER A 213 -25.20 -0.78 4.91
N GLN A 214 -26.47 -0.75 4.51
CA GLN A 214 -27.56 -0.30 5.39
C GLN A 214 -27.80 -1.24 6.58
N HIS A 215 -27.52 -2.54 6.42
CA HIS A 215 -27.66 -3.55 7.47
C HIS A 215 -26.32 -4.15 7.92
N GLY A 216 -25.29 -4.09 7.09
CA GLY A 216 -23.96 -4.63 7.38
C GLY A 216 -23.00 -3.64 8.05
N ALA A 217 -23.10 -2.33 7.84
CA ALA A 217 -22.20 -1.37 8.48
C ALA A 217 -22.45 -1.24 9.99
N TYR A 218 -21.43 -0.86 10.77
CA TYR A 218 -21.60 -0.55 12.21
C TYR A 218 -22.61 0.58 12.47
N HIS A 219 -22.76 1.52 11.53
CA HIS A 219 -23.82 2.51 11.54
C HIS A 219 -24.08 3.02 10.11
N PRO A 220 -25.33 3.00 9.60
CA PRO A 220 -25.67 3.15 8.18
C PRO A 220 -25.36 4.52 7.54
N TYR A 221 -24.98 5.52 8.35
CA TYR A 221 -24.68 6.88 7.87
C TYR A 221 -23.29 7.41 8.24
N THR A 222 -22.64 6.83 9.24
CA THR A 222 -21.38 7.37 9.79
C THR A 222 -20.23 6.38 9.68
N HIS A 223 -20.50 5.10 9.42
CA HIS A 223 -19.52 4.02 9.26
C HIS A 223 -19.62 3.41 7.86
N VAL A 224 -19.81 4.27 6.86
CA VAL A 224 -20.03 3.90 5.47
C VAL A 224 -19.12 4.74 4.58
N TYR A 225 -18.42 4.11 3.65
CA TYR A 225 -17.67 4.76 2.58
C TYR A 225 -18.61 4.98 1.40
N THR A 226 -18.98 6.24 1.14
CA THR A 226 -19.85 6.58 0.01
C THR A 226 -19.08 6.52 -1.32
N PRO A 227 -19.75 6.47 -2.48
CA PRO A 227 -19.08 6.57 -3.78
C PRO A 227 -18.22 7.84 -3.95
N SER A 228 -18.52 8.91 -3.21
CA SER A 228 -17.71 10.14 -3.19
C SER A 228 -16.42 9.95 -2.39
N ASP A 229 -16.47 9.23 -1.27
CA ASP A 229 -15.31 8.97 -0.40
C ASP A 229 -14.34 8.01 -1.10
N VAL A 230 -14.86 6.92 -1.68
CA VAL A 230 -14.08 5.97 -2.48
C VAL A 230 -13.39 6.69 -3.66
N LYS A 231 -14.12 7.54 -4.40
CA LYS A 231 -13.54 8.33 -5.49
C LYS A 231 -12.48 9.33 -4.99
N MET A 232 -12.67 9.94 -3.81
CA MET A 232 -11.68 10.84 -3.22
C MET A 232 -10.41 10.10 -2.85
N ILE A 233 -10.51 8.94 -2.20
CA ILE A 233 -9.38 8.09 -1.82
C ILE A 233 -8.59 7.67 -3.07
N ILE A 234 -9.27 7.20 -4.10
CA ILE A 234 -8.67 6.82 -5.40
C ILE A 234 -7.90 7.98 -6.05
N GLU A 235 -8.48 9.18 -6.15
CA GLU A 235 -7.78 10.33 -6.74
C GLU A 235 -6.64 10.86 -5.84
N PHE A 236 -6.82 10.83 -4.52
CA PHE A 236 -5.79 11.27 -3.57
C PHE A 236 -4.55 10.34 -3.57
N ALA A 237 -4.78 9.05 -3.76
CA ALA A 237 -3.77 8.02 -3.99
C ALA A 237 -3.10 8.21 -5.37
N ARG A 238 -3.87 8.40 -6.45
CA ARG A 238 -3.36 8.66 -7.81
C ARG A 238 -2.43 9.88 -7.87
N LEU A 239 -2.78 10.98 -7.20
CA LEU A 239 -1.95 12.20 -7.07
C LEU A 239 -0.66 12.02 -6.22
N ARG A 240 -0.41 10.78 -5.76
CA ARG A 240 0.79 10.32 -5.06
C ARG A 240 1.44 9.11 -5.73
N GLY A 241 0.95 8.68 -6.89
CA GLY A 241 1.41 7.46 -7.57
C GLY A 241 1.03 6.16 -6.83
N ILE A 242 0.03 6.21 -5.95
CA ILE A 242 -0.45 5.05 -5.18
C ILE A 242 -1.64 4.42 -5.91
N ARG A 243 -1.53 3.13 -6.19
CA ARG A 243 -2.60 2.23 -6.68
C ARG A 243 -3.59 1.93 -5.54
N VAL A 244 -4.87 1.73 -5.86
CA VAL A 244 -5.88 1.28 -4.88
C VAL A 244 -6.44 -0.05 -5.34
N VAL A 245 -5.99 -1.13 -4.70
CA VAL A 245 -6.47 -2.49 -4.95
C VAL A 245 -7.54 -2.80 -3.92
N PRO A 246 -8.83 -2.93 -4.30
CA PRO A 246 -9.87 -3.31 -3.37
C PRO A 246 -9.80 -4.81 -3.09
N GLU A 247 -10.10 -5.19 -1.86
CA GLU A 247 -10.37 -6.57 -1.47
C GLU A 247 -11.82 -6.75 -1.03
N PHE A 248 -12.47 -7.75 -1.61
CA PHE A 248 -13.81 -8.20 -1.25
C PHE A 248 -13.76 -9.71 -1.06
N ASP A 249 -13.25 -10.12 0.10
CA ASP A 249 -13.03 -11.54 0.42
C ASP A 249 -14.33 -12.36 0.42
N THR A 250 -14.27 -13.54 -0.19
CA THR A 250 -15.28 -14.60 -0.19
C THR A 250 -14.60 -15.96 -0.44
N PRO A 251 -15.10 -17.10 0.07
CA PRO A 251 -16.37 -17.29 0.77
C PRO A 251 -16.29 -17.14 2.28
N GLY A 252 -15.08 -17.03 2.85
CA GLY A 252 -14.83 -16.63 4.24
C GLY A 252 -15.31 -15.20 4.54
N HIS A 253 -15.06 -14.71 5.75
CA HIS A 253 -15.17 -13.29 6.16
C HIS A 253 -16.41 -12.50 5.68
N THR A 254 -17.55 -13.18 5.55
CA THR A 254 -18.75 -12.66 4.88
C THR A 254 -19.96 -12.48 5.80
N GLN A 255 -19.85 -12.67 7.11
CA GLN A 255 -20.97 -12.55 8.06
C GLN A 255 -21.72 -11.21 7.99
N SER A 256 -21.03 -10.12 7.62
CA SER A 256 -21.65 -8.81 7.44
C SER A 256 -22.50 -8.70 6.16
N TRP A 257 -22.17 -9.46 5.13
CA TRP A 257 -22.84 -9.44 3.82
C TRP A 257 -24.26 -10.01 3.93
N GLY A 258 -24.42 -11.11 4.67
CA GLY A 258 -25.70 -11.78 4.90
C GLY A 258 -26.76 -10.95 5.61
N LYS A 259 -26.35 -9.87 6.30
CA LYS A 259 -27.28 -8.89 6.89
C LYS A 259 -28.02 -8.08 5.83
N GLY A 260 -27.38 -7.81 4.69
CA GLY A 260 -27.94 -7.03 3.58
C GLY A 260 -28.42 -7.88 2.40
N GLN A 261 -27.85 -9.06 2.17
CA GLN A 261 -28.22 -9.98 1.10
C GLN A 261 -28.77 -11.28 1.69
N LYS A 262 -30.09 -11.50 1.52
CA LYS A 262 -30.76 -12.74 1.94
C LYS A 262 -30.25 -13.94 1.15
N ASP A 263 -30.27 -15.10 1.81
CA ASP A 263 -29.93 -16.42 1.25
C ASP A 263 -28.51 -16.54 0.67
N LEU A 264 -27.62 -15.56 0.98
CA LEU A 264 -26.22 -15.58 0.55
C LEU A 264 -25.34 -16.47 1.44
N LEU A 265 -25.53 -16.42 2.77
CA LEU A 265 -24.71 -17.17 3.72
C LEU A 265 -25.34 -18.52 4.05
N THR A 266 -24.50 -19.49 4.40
CA THR A 266 -24.96 -20.81 4.82
C THR A 266 -25.60 -20.75 6.21
N PRO A 267 -26.85 -21.19 6.41
CA PRO A 267 -27.40 -21.41 7.75
C PRO A 267 -26.73 -22.64 8.39
N CYS A 268 -26.18 -22.48 9.59
CA CYS A 268 -25.58 -23.60 10.33
C CYS A 268 -26.64 -24.38 11.12
N TYR A 269 -26.33 -25.64 11.44
CA TYR A 269 -27.22 -26.55 12.14
C TYR A 269 -26.59 -27.09 13.41
N SER A 270 -27.40 -27.30 14.44
CA SER A 270 -27.05 -27.99 15.67
C SER A 270 -27.91 -29.25 15.78
N GLY A 271 -27.39 -30.37 15.30
CA GLY A 271 -28.18 -31.58 15.08
C GLY A 271 -29.18 -31.39 13.94
N ALA A 272 -30.47 -31.68 14.20
CA ALA A 272 -31.53 -31.59 13.19
C ALA A 272 -32.11 -30.17 12.97
N SER A 273 -31.74 -29.19 13.81
CA SER A 273 -32.32 -27.84 13.81
C SER A 273 -31.30 -26.78 13.41
N PRO A 274 -31.69 -25.71 12.69
CA PRO A 274 -30.84 -24.54 12.48
C PRO A 274 -30.37 -23.95 13.81
N SER A 275 -29.09 -23.58 13.93
CA SER A 275 -28.52 -22.99 15.14
C SER A 275 -28.90 -21.51 15.33
N GLY A 276 -29.40 -20.86 14.27
CA GLY A 276 -29.58 -19.41 14.21
C GLY A 276 -28.29 -18.63 13.88
N SER A 277 -27.16 -19.32 13.73
CA SER A 277 -25.91 -18.75 13.21
C SER A 277 -25.75 -19.03 11.72
N PHE A 278 -24.96 -18.19 11.06
CA PHE A 278 -24.53 -18.37 9.68
C PHE A 278 -23.03 -18.67 9.63
N GLY A 279 -22.56 -19.16 8.48
CA GLY A 279 -21.15 -19.38 8.19
C GLY A 279 -20.80 -18.83 6.80
N PRO A 280 -19.81 -19.42 6.10
CA PRO A 280 -19.38 -18.95 4.79
C PRO A 280 -20.51 -18.84 3.77
N VAL A 281 -20.27 -18.06 2.70
CA VAL A 281 -21.14 -17.96 1.52
C VAL A 281 -21.61 -19.35 1.07
N ASN A 282 -22.90 -19.47 0.74
CA ASN A 282 -23.51 -20.73 0.32
C ASN A 282 -23.18 -21.02 -1.17
N PRO A 283 -22.35 -22.02 -1.47
CA PRO A 283 -21.85 -22.26 -2.82
C PRO A 283 -22.78 -23.15 -3.67
N MET A 284 -23.83 -23.71 -3.07
CA MET A 284 -24.82 -24.54 -3.76
C MET A 284 -25.79 -23.71 -4.62
N LEU A 285 -26.06 -22.46 -4.22
CA LEU A 285 -27.15 -21.66 -4.78
C LEU A 285 -26.70 -20.86 -6.01
N ASN A 286 -27.46 -20.92 -7.11
CA ASN A 286 -27.17 -20.10 -8.29
C ASN A 286 -27.33 -18.59 -8.01
N THR A 287 -28.23 -18.21 -7.11
CA THR A 287 -28.42 -16.82 -6.67
C THR A 287 -27.17 -16.20 -6.05
N THR A 288 -26.29 -17.00 -5.44
CA THR A 288 -24.97 -16.56 -4.98
C THR A 288 -24.12 -16.04 -6.15
N TYR A 289 -24.06 -16.80 -7.24
CA TYR A 289 -23.26 -16.46 -8.41
C TYR A 289 -23.86 -15.31 -9.22
N ASP A 290 -25.19 -15.22 -9.30
CA ASP A 290 -25.89 -14.05 -9.88
C ASP A 290 -25.57 -12.77 -9.10
N PHE A 291 -25.59 -12.83 -7.76
CA PHE A 291 -25.19 -11.73 -6.87
C PHE A 291 -23.72 -11.35 -7.09
N MET A 292 -22.79 -12.31 -7.06
CA MET A 292 -21.36 -12.04 -7.27
C MET A 292 -21.08 -11.41 -8.64
N SER A 293 -21.74 -11.89 -9.70
CA SER A 293 -21.62 -11.33 -11.06
C SER A 293 -22.07 -9.87 -11.12
N MET A 294 -23.20 -9.53 -10.50
CA MET A 294 -23.66 -8.14 -10.43
C MET A 294 -22.77 -7.27 -9.53
N PHE A 295 -22.30 -7.80 -8.41
CA PHE A 295 -21.49 -7.07 -7.43
C PHE A 295 -20.09 -6.74 -7.98
N PHE A 296 -19.36 -7.74 -8.48
CA PHE A 296 -18.02 -7.51 -9.02
C PHE A 296 -18.04 -6.70 -10.33
N LYS A 297 -19.14 -6.69 -11.09
CA LYS A 297 -19.34 -5.75 -12.19
C LYS A 297 -19.38 -4.28 -11.73
N GLU A 298 -19.96 -4.01 -10.55
CA GLU A 298 -19.89 -2.68 -9.92
C GLU A 298 -18.46 -2.37 -9.46
N VAL A 299 -17.84 -3.27 -8.68
CA VAL A 299 -16.45 -3.12 -8.19
C VAL A 299 -15.50 -2.79 -9.34
N ASN A 300 -15.61 -3.51 -10.46
CA ASN A 300 -14.77 -3.31 -11.64
C ASN A 300 -15.01 -1.98 -12.38
N THR A 301 -16.14 -1.33 -12.14
CA THR A 301 -16.48 0.00 -12.65
C THR A 301 -16.04 1.11 -11.69
N VAL A 302 -16.03 0.84 -10.38
CA VAL A 302 -15.68 1.81 -9.32
C VAL A 302 -14.17 1.93 -9.14
N PHE A 303 -13.44 0.81 -9.14
CA PHE A 303 -12.00 0.78 -8.90
C PHE A 303 -11.22 0.69 -10.23
N PRO A 304 -10.32 1.64 -10.53
CA PRO A 304 -9.64 1.70 -11.82
C PRO A 304 -8.45 0.74 -11.95
N ASP A 305 -7.89 0.24 -10.83
CA ASP A 305 -6.70 -0.63 -10.86
C ASP A 305 -6.91 -1.89 -11.71
N ALA A 306 -5.84 -2.41 -12.32
CA ALA A 306 -5.90 -3.61 -13.13
C ALA A 306 -6.28 -4.87 -12.35
N TYR A 307 -6.13 -4.87 -11.02
CA TYR A 307 -6.37 -6.01 -10.13
C TYR A 307 -7.48 -5.74 -9.09
N VAL A 308 -8.13 -6.82 -8.68
CA VAL A 308 -9.01 -6.92 -7.51
C VAL A 308 -8.55 -8.10 -6.67
N HIS A 309 -8.47 -7.95 -5.34
CA HIS A 309 -8.24 -9.08 -4.45
C HIS A 309 -9.58 -9.76 -4.16
N LEU A 310 -9.64 -11.07 -4.38
CA LEU A 310 -10.85 -11.90 -4.19
C LEU A 310 -10.84 -12.62 -2.83
N GLY A 311 -9.77 -12.45 -2.06
CA GLY A 311 -9.53 -13.12 -0.79
C GLY A 311 -9.33 -14.61 -0.96
N GLY A 312 -10.15 -15.40 -0.25
CA GLY A 312 -10.13 -16.85 -0.21
C GLY A 312 -9.34 -17.43 0.97
N ASP A 313 -9.23 -16.70 2.07
CA ASP A 313 -8.52 -17.12 3.30
C ASP A 313 -9.46 -17.76 4.36
N GLU A 314 -8.84 -18.53 5.27
CA GLU A 314 -9.38 -19.01 6.56
C GLU A 314 -10.81 -19.66 6.56
N VAL A 315 -11.25 -20.29 5.46
CA VAL A 315 -12.64 -20.79 5.31
C VAL A 315 -12.98 -21.94 6.28
N ASP A 316 -13.78 -21.66 7.33
CA ASP A 316 -14.28 -22.70 8.25
C ASP A 316 -15.41 -23.55 7.63
N PHE A 317 -15.08 -24.78 7.27
CA PHE A 317 -16.03 -25.77 6.75
C PHE A 317 -17.04 -26.29 7.79
N SER A 318 -16.95 -25.95 9.08
CA SER A 318 -17.81 -26.52 10.13
C SER A 318 -19.29 -26.22 9.92
N CYS A 319 -19.62 -25.02 9.45
CA CYS A 319 -21.00 -24.66 9.11
C CYS A 319 -21.52 -25.46 7.89
N TRP A 320 -20.72 -25.56 6.82
CA TRP A 320 -21.04 -26.39 5.64
C TRP A 320 -21.22 -27.87 6.01
N LYS A 321 -20.36 -28.41 6.89
CA LYS A 321 -20.46 -29.77 7.44
C LYS A 321 -21.74 -30.01 8.22
N SER A 322 -22.28 -28.98 8.89
CA SER A 322 -23.53 -29.08 9.64
C SER A 322 -24.78 -29.10 8.75
N ASN A 323 -24.74 -28.42 7.59
CA ASN A 323 -25.92 -28.14 6.79
C ASN A 323 -26.37 -29.36 5.94
N PRO A 324 -27.59 -29.91 6.14
CA PRO A 324 -28.04 -31.12 5.44
C PRO A 324 -28.22 -30.97 3.94
N ASP A 325 -28.47 -29.76 3.42
CA ASP A 325 -28.64 -29.54 1.99
C ASP A 325 -27.29 -29.41 1.28
N ILE A 326 -26.28 -28.82 1.93
CA ILE A 326 -24.89 -28.88 1.46
C ILE A 326 -24.37 -30.32 1.48
N GLN A 327 -24.68 -31.13 2.50
CA GLN A 327 -24.31 -32.56 2.50
C GLN A 327 -24.86 -33.30 1.26
N LYS A 328 -26.14 -33.10 0.91
CA LYS A 328 -26.72 -33.66 -0.33
C LYS A 328 -26.02 -33.15 -1.58
N PHE A 329 -25.63 -31.86 -1.61
CA PHE A 329 -24.90 -31.30 -2.74
C PHE A 329 -23.49 -31.91 -2.88
N MET A 330 -22.78 -32.15 -1.76
CA MET A 330 -21.49 -32.85 -1.73
C MET A 330 -21.59 -34.26 -2.31
N GLU A 331 -22.67 -34.98 -2.00
CA GLU A 331 -22.97 -36.30 -2.59
C GLU A 331 -23.24 -36.20 -4.10
N GLN A 332 -24.08 -35.25 -4.52
CA GLN A 332 -24.43 -35.03 -5.94
C GLN A 332 -23.23 -34.66 -6.81
N GLN A 333 -22.29 -33.85 -6.30
CA GLN A 333 -21.06 -33.48 -7.00
C GLN A 333 -19.94 -34.52 -6.87
N GLY A 334 -20.13 -35.57 -6.06
CA GLY A 334 -19.11 -36.59 -5.81
C GLY A 334 -17.90 -36.10 -5.00
N PHE A 335 -18.05 -35.02 -4.22
CA PHE A 335 -16.98 -34.47 -3.38
C PHE A 335 -16.77 -35.27 -2.09
N GLY A 336 -17.77 -36.03 -1.65
CA GLY A 336 -17.71 -36.84 -0.43
C GLY A 336 -17.63 -35.96 0.82
N MET A 337 -16.69 -36.24 1.72
CA MET A 337 -16.49 -35.48 2.97
C MET A 337 -15.40 -34.40 2.85
N ASP A 338 -14.92 -34.11 1.64
CA ASP A 338 -13.79 -33.22 1.38
C ASP A 338 -14.27 -31.82 0.96
N TYR A 339 -14.49 -30.95 1.95
CA TYR A 339 -15.05 -29.62 1.77
C TYR A 339 -14.09 -28.62 1.09
N SER A 340 -12.79 -28.92 1.00
CA SER A 340 -11.84 -28.14 0.18
C SER A 340 -12.24 -28.13 -1.31
N LYS A 341 -12.89 -29.19 -1.78
CA LYS A 341 -13.45 -29.26 -3.15
C LYS A 341 -14.68 -28.39 -3.33
N LEU A 342 -15.46 -28.16 -2.27
CA LEU A 342 -16.62 -27.28 -2.30
C LEU A 342 -16.21 -25.81 -2.35
N GLU A 343 -15.19 -25.46 -1.56
CA GLU A 343 -14.48 -24.18 -1.64
C GLU A 343 -13.88 -23.99 -3.04
N SER A 344 -13.12 -24.98 -3.54
CA SER A 344 -12.54 -24.94 -4.88
C SER A 344 -13.59 -24.77 -5.99
N PHE A 345 -14.75 -25.41 -5.86
CA PHE A 345 -15.90 -25.24 -6.75
C PHE A 345 -16.48 -23.83 -6.70
N TYR A 346 -16.61 -23.25 -5.50
CA TYR A 346 -17.03 -21.86 -5.33
C TYR A 346 -16.07 -20.89 -6.00
N ILE A 347 -14.79 -20.99 -5.64
CA ILE A 347 -13.78 -20.07 -6.12
C ILE A 347 -13.62 -20.20 -7.64
N GLN A 348 -13.59 -21.42 -8.20
CA GLN A 348 -13.55 -21.58 -9.67
C GLN A 348 -14.70 -20.84 -10.36
N ARG A 349 -15.94 -20.97 -9.88
CA ARG A 349 -17.10 -20.27 -10.46
C ARG A 349 -17.00 -18.75 -10.29
N LEU A 350 -16.41 -18.26 -9.19
CA LEU A 350 -16.11 -16.84 -9.01
C LEU A 350 -15.03 -16.37 -10.00
N LEU A 351 -13.93 -17.11 -10.16
CA LEU A 351 -12.88 -16.81 -11.14
C LEU A 351 -13.44 -16.78 -12.56
N ASP A 352 -14.31 -17.73 -12.92
CA ASP A 352 -14.97 -17.77 -14.23
C ASP A 352 -15.80 -16.48 -14.45
N ILE A 353 -16.54 -16.00 -13.45
CA ILE A 353 -17.25 -14.70 -13.48
C ILE A 353 -16.26 -13.55 -13.71
N ILE A 354 -15.17 -13.48 -12.94
CA ILE A 354 -14.19 -12.39 -13.03
C ILE A 354 -13.45 -12.43 -14.38
N THR A 355 -13.20 -13.60 -14.97
CA THR A 355 -12.54 -13.71 -16.29
C THR A 355 -13.36 -13.14 -17.45
N THR A 356 -14.68 -12.94 -17.28
CA THR A 356 -15.49 -12.18 -18.25
C THR A 356 -15.20 -10.67 -18.23
N THR A 357 -14.37 -10.22 -17.31
CA THR A 357 -13.99 -8.82 -17.10
C THR A 357 -12.51 -8.62 -17.43
N ASN A 358 -12.15 -7.44 -17.94
CA ASN A 358 -10.79 -7.13 -18.38
C ASN A 358 -9.81 -6.83 -17.21
N LYS A 359 -10.03 -7.39 -16.02
CA LYS A 359 -9.16 -7.23 -14.85
C LYS A 359 -8.45 -8.54 -14.51
N GLY A 360 -7.24 -8.43 -13.98
CA GLY A 360 -6.57 -9.51 -13.27
C GLY A 360 -7.15 -9.67 -11.86
N TYR A 361 -6.76 -10.73 -11.17
CA TYR A 361 -7.18 -10.98 -9.79
C TYR A 361 -6.02 -11.47 -8.93
N MET A 362 -6.15 -11.16 -7.64
CA MET A 362 -5.25 -11.55 -6.57
C MET A 362 -6.01 -12.42 -5.57
N ILE A 363 -5.32 -13.37 -4.94
CA ILE A 363 -5.89 -14.36 -4.01
C ILE A 363 -4.91 -14.62 -2.87
N TRP A 364 -5.42 -14.98 -1.69
CA TRP A 364 -4.59 -15.59 -0.65
C TRP A 364 -4.15 -17.00 -1.03
N GLN A 365 -3.10 -17.49 -0.36
CA GLN A 365 -2.41 -18.71 -0.77
C GLN A 365 -3.27 -19.99 -0.67
N GLU A 366 -4.27 -20.04 0.20
CA GLU A 366 -5.14 -21.21 0.40
C GLU A 366 -5.82 -21.64 -0.90
N VAL A 367 -6.19 -20.68 -1.75
CA VAL A 367 -6.78 -20.94 -3.07
C VAL A 367 -5.81 -21.70 -3.99
N PHE A 368 -4.51 -21.39 -3.90
CA PHE A 368 -3.45 -22.12 -4.62
C PHE A 368 -3.15 -23.47 -3.95
N ASP A 369 -3.03 -23.52 -2.62
CA ASP A 369 -2.77 -24.74 -1.83
C ASP A 369 -3.87 -25.80 -2.02
N ASN A 370 -5.13 -25.38 -2.19
CA ASN A 370 -6.28 -26.23 -2.51
C ASN A 370 -6.31 -26.74 -3.97
N GLY A 371 -5.43 -26.26 -4.85
CA GLY A 371 -5.32 -26.75 -6.23
C GLY A 371 -6.39 -26.21 -7.20
N VAL A 372 -6.95 -25.03 -6.94
CA VAL A 372 -7.88 -24.34 -7.86
C VAL A 372 -7.18 -24.02 -9.19
N LYS A 373 -7.92 -24.05 -10.32
CA LYS A 373 -7.32 -23.75 -11.64
C LYS A 373 -7.27 -22.25 -11.86
N LEU A 374 -6.12 -21.68 -11.51
CA LEU A 374 -5.82 -20.26 -11.68
C LEU A 374 -5.44 -19.92 -13.14
N LYS A 375 -5.66 -18.67 -13.53
CA LYS A 375 -5.18 -18.11 -14.80
C LYS A 375 -3.71 -17.74 -14.68
N SER A 376 -2.94 -17.79 -15.77
CA SER A 376 -1.48 -17.57 -15.73
C SER A 376 -1.03 -16.18 -15.27
N ASP A 377 -1.93 -15.18 -15.25
CA ASP A 377 -1.67 -13.83 -14.76
C ASP A 377 -2.24 -13.55 -13.35
N THR A 378 -2.71 -14.59 -12.65
CA THR A 378 -3.09 -14.53 -11.24
C THR A 378 -1.87 -14.21 -10.37
N VAL A 379 -2.08 -13.36 -9.35
CA VAL A 379 -1.08 -13.10 -8.30
C VAL A 379 -1.48 -13.84 -7.03
N VAL A 380 -0.58 -14.66 -6.50
CA VAL A 380 -0.78 -15.42 -5.25
C VAL A 380 -0.11 -14.70 -4.08
N HIS A 381 -0.87 -14.43 -3.02
CA HIS A 381 -0.42 -13.70 -1.85
C HIS A 381 -0.04 -14.64 -0.70
N VAL A 382 1.26 -14.75 -0.43
CA VAL A 382 1.81 -15.63 0.61
C VAL A 382 1.85 -14.90 1.96
N TRP A 383 1.07 -15.42 2.91
CA TRP A 383 0.78 -14.75 4.19
C TRP A 383 1.00 -15.66 5.41
N MET A 384 0.88 -16.98 5.26
CA MET A 384 1.07 -17.91 6.37
C MET A 384 2.54 -17.98 6.78
N GLY A 385 2.81 -17.75 8.07
CA GLY A 385 4.19 -17.67 8.61
C GLY A 385 4.96 -18.99 8.65
N ASN A 386 4.28 -20.13 8.49
CA ASN A 386 4.90 -21.45 8.40
C ASN A 386 5.37 -21.75 6.97
N LYS A 387 6.62 -22.18 6.81
CA LYS A 387 7.17 -22.69 5.54
C LYS A 387 7.15 -21.70 4.37
N VAL A 388 7.18 -20.38 4.63
CA VAL A 388 7.22 -19.29 3.63
C VAL A 388 8.17 -19.57 2.45
N GLU A 389 9.38 -20.08 2.71
CA GLU A 389 10.36 -20.41 1.67
C GLU A 389 9.92 -21.57 0.76
N GLU A 390 9.25 -22.58 1.31
CA GLU A 390 8.68 -23.69 0.53
C GLU A 390 7.50 -23.19 -0.32
N GLU A 391 6.71 -22.26 0.21
CA GLU A 391 5.53 -21.74 -0.49
C GLU A 391 5.90 -20.82 -1.66
N LEU A 392 6.82 -19.88 -1.42
CA LEU A 392 7.40 -19.07 -2.49
C LEU A 392 8.05 -19.95 -3.57
N GLN A 393 8.68 -21.07 -3.20
CA GLN A 393 9.15 -22.04 -4.18
C GLN A 393 7.98 -22.65 -4.97
N LYS A 394 6.96 -23.23 -4.30
CA LYS A 394 5.82 -23.90 -4.96
C LYS A 394 5.10 -22.97 -5.95
N VAL A 395 4.74 -21.77 -5.51
CA VAL A 395 3.99 -20.78 -6.30
C VAL A 395 4.77 -20.35 -7.54
N THR A 396 6.07 -20.06 -7.38
CA THR A 396 6.92 -19.62 -8.51
C THR A 396 7.35 -20.78 -9.42
N GLU A 397 7.44 -22.02 -8.91
CA GLU A 397 7.65 -23.25 -9.69
C GLU A 397 6.42 -23.60 -10.55
N ALA A 398 5.22 -23.30 -10.06
CA ALA A 398 3.98 -23.35 -10.84
C ALA A 398 3.84 -22.19 -11.86
N GLY A 399 4.77 -21.23 -11.86
CA GLY A 399 4.83 -20.12 -12.82
C GLY A 399 3.94 -18.92 -12.47
N PHE A 400 3.35 -18.88 -11.28
CA PHE A 400 2.51 -17.75 -10.86
C PHE A 400 3.35 -16.60 -10.29
N THR A 401 2.85 -15.39 -10.52
CA THR A 401 3.34 -14.17 -9.89
C THR A 401 2.95 -14.17 -8.40
N THR A 402 3.81 -13.64 -7.52
CA THR A 402 3.56 -13.68 -6.07
C THR A 402 3.99 -12.41 -5.34
N ILE A 403 3.30 -12.13 -4.24
CA ILE A 403 3.62 -11.11 -3.25
C ILE A 403 3.71 -11.73 -1.86
N LEU A 404 4.58 -11.18 -1.01
CA LEU A 404 4.84 -11.68 0.34
C LEU A 404 4.37 -10.72 1.42
N SER A 405 3.57 -11.18 2.38
CA SER A 405 3.24 -10.43 3.61
C SER A 405 3.54 -11.17 4.91
N ALA A 406 3.74 -12.49 4.85
CA ALA A 406 3.94 -13.35 6.02
C ALA A 406 4.93 -12.86 7.12
N PRO A 407 6.12 -12.29 6.82
CA PRO A 407 7.01 -11.77 7.86
C PRO A 407 6.60 -10.40 8.41
N TRP A 408 5.62 -9.72 7.78
CA TRP A 408 5.29 -8.30 7.92
C TRP A 408 3.84 -8.06 8.41
N TYR A 409 3.34 -8.93 9.29
CA TYR A 409 2.13 -8.67 10.08
C TYR A 409 2.48 -7.70 11.22
N LEU A 410 2.08 -6.44 11.06
CA LEU A 410 2.35 -5.33 11.97
C LEU A 410 1.30 -5.23 13.09
N ASP A 411 0.10 -5.76 12.92
CA ASP A 411 -0.90 -5.90 13.98
C ASP A 411 -0.35 -6.73 15.16
N TYR A 412 0.51 -7.72 14.88
CA TYR A 412 1.29 -8.46 15.87
C TYR A 412 2.40 -7.61 16.50
N ILE A 413 2.02 -6.73 17.42
CA ILE A 413 2.96 -5.94 18.23
C ILE A 413 3.77 -6.82 19.18
N SER A 414 5.02 -6.44 19.45
CA SER A 414 5.87 -7.06 20.47
C SER A 414 6.73 -6.02 21.17
N TYR A 415 7.21 -6.32 22.38
CA TYR A 415 8.04 -5.39 23.14
C TYR A 415 9.45 -5.27 22.54
N GLY A 416 9.91 -4.04 22.31
CA GLY A 416 11.26 -3.74 21.84
C GLY A 416 11.29 -3.21 20.41
N GLN A 417 12.36 -3.50 19.69
CA GLN A 417 12.61 -2.97 18.34
C GLN A 417 12.20 -3.98 17.25
N ASP A 418 10.91 -4.30 17.20
CA ASP A 418 10.34 -5.26 16.23
C ASP A 418 10.52 -4.82 14.76
N TRP A 419 10.66 -3.52 14.49
CA TRP A 419 11.07 -2.98 13.17
C TRP A 419 12.32 -3.69 12.61
N GLN A 420 13.25 -4.14 13.45
CA GLN A 420 14.43 -4.89 13.01
C GLN A 420 14.08 -6.28 12.47
N LYS A 421 13.04 -6.94 12.98
CA LYS A 421 12.53 -8.22 12.44
C LYS A 421 12.04 -7.99 11.01
N PHE A 422 11.21 -6.97 10.82
CA PHE A 422 10.63 -6.61 9.52
C PHE A 422 11.72 -6.22 8.51
N TYR A 423 12.72 -5.44 8.93
CA TYR A 423 13.84 -5.00 8.09
C TYR A 423 14.76 -6.14 7.61
N ARG A 424 14.94 -7.17 8.46
CA ARG A 424 15.82 -8.32 8.19
C ARG A 424 15.23 -9.33 7.20
N ALA A 425 13.90 -9.39 7.08
CA ALA A 425 13.22 -10.30 6.15
C ALA A 425 13.76 -10.10 4.72
N GLU A 426 14.00 -11.20 4.00
CA GLU A 426 14.57 -11.20 2.65
C GLU A 426 13.61 -11.98 1.73
N PRO A 427 12.80 -11.32 0.89
CA PRO A 427 11.75 -11.98 0.12
C PRO A 427 12.29 -12.96 -0.92
N LEU A 428 13.55 -12.82 -1.34
CA LEU A 428 14.19 -13.73 -2.29
C LEU A 428 15.02 -14.85 -1.61
N SER A 429 14.88 -15.04 -0.29
CA SER A 429 15.59 -16.05 0.51
C SER A 429 15.02 -17.48 0.40
N PHE A 430 14.53 -17.87 -0.78
CA PHE A 430 14.05 -19.23 -1.04
C PHE A 430 14.87 -19.91 -2.14
N LYS A 431 14.70 -21.24 -2.26
CA LYS A 431 15.32 -22.05 -3.31
C LYS A 431 14.55 -21.88 -4.62
N GLY A 432 15.19 -21.32 -5.64
CA GLY A 432 14.60 -21.13 -6.96
C GLY A 432 15.62 -20.55 -7.95
N THR A 433 15.33 -20.70 -9.23
CA THR A 433 16.08 -20.05 -10.33
C THR A 433 15.85 -18.53 -10.35
N ASP A 434 16.72 -17.78 -11.03
CA ASP A 434 16.54 -16.34 -11.20
C ASP A 434 15.23 -15.99 -11.95
N ALA A 435 14.71 -16.90 -12.78
CA ALA A 435 13.41 -16.76 -13.44
C ALA A 435 12.26 -16.87 -12.42
N GLN A 436 12.30 -17.86 -11.52
CA GLN A 436 11.33 -17.99 -10.43
C GLN A 436 11.39 -16.79 -9.47
N LYS A 437 12.59 -16.29 -9.14
CA LYS A 437 12.75 -15.14 -8.25
C LYS A 437 12.17 -13.84 -8.84
N LYS A 438 12.14 -13.70 -10.17
CA LYS A 438 11.49 -12.57 -10.86
C LYS A 438 9.95 -12.60 -10.82
N LEU A 439 9.34 -13.73 -10.45
CA LEU A 439 7.90 -13.83 -10.23
C LEU A 439 7.48 -13.23 -8.87
N VAL A 440 8.43 -12.98 -7.95
CA VAL A 440 8.17 -12.22 -6.73
C VAL A 440 8.18 -10.73 -7.06
N ILE A 441 7.01 -10.10 -7.13
CA ILE A 441 6.83 -8.70 -7.57
C ILE A 441 6.69 -7.70 -6.42
N GLY A 442 6.97 -8.14 -5.19
CA GLY A 442 6.96 -7.31 -3.98
C GLY A 442 6.26 -7.96 -2.81
N GLY A 443 5.59 -7.15 -2.00
CA GLY A 443 5.00 -7.61 -0.76
C GLY A 443 4.35 -6.51 0.06
N GLU A 444 3.72 -6.91 1.16
CA GLU A 444 2.87 -6.03 1.94
C GLU A 444 3.25 -5.98 3.41
N ALA A 445 3.12 -4.81 4.02
CA ALA A 445 2.99 -4.69 5.46
C ALA A 445 1.50 -4.70 5.84
N CYS A 446 1.08 -5.74 6.56
CA CYS A 446 -0.32 -5.94 6.94
C CYS A 446 -0.62 -5.34 8.31
N LEU A 447 -1.70 -4.56 8.42
CA LEU A 447 -2.18 -4.02 9.68
C LEU A 447 -3.67 -4.33 9.84
N TRP A 448 -3.97 -5.55 10.28
CA TRP A 448 -5.32 -6.03 10.51
C TRP A 448 -6.06 -5.25 11.63
N GLY A 449 -7.40 -5.25 11.55
CA GLY A 449 -8.28 -4.27 12.20
C GLY A 449 -8.83 -4.65 13.58
N GLU A 450 -8.55 -5.85 14.08
CA GLU A 450 -9.13 -6.42 15.30
C GLU A 450 -8.80 -5.59 16.55
N TYR A 451 -7.60 -5.00 16.57
CA TYR A 451 -7.07 -4.18 17.65
C TYR A 451 -6.61 -2.79 17.18
N VAL A 452 -7.07 -2.33 16.01
CA VAL A 452 -6.61 -1.11 15.35
C VAL A 452 -7.76 -0.21 14.93
N ASP A 453 -7.70 1.06 15.31
CA ASP A 453 -8.56 2.12 14.79
C ASP A 453 -7.83 3.48 14.77
N ALA A 454 -8.55 4.58 14.48
CA ALA A 454 -7.96 5.92 14.36
C ALA A 454 -7.18 6.37 15.61
N THR A 455 -7.43 5.79 16.79
CA THR A 455 -6.74 6.16 18.04
C THR A 455 -5.30 5.63 18.10
N ASN A 456 -5.00 4.52 17.42
CA ASN A 456 -3.71 3.84 17.51
C ASN A 456 -3.08 3.45 16.17
N LEU A 457 -3.81 3.56 15.04
CA LEU A 457 -3.34 3.14 13.72
C LEU A 457 -2.03 3.82 13.34
N THR A 458 -1.97 5.15 13.36
CA THR A 458 -0.79 5.90 12.91
C THR A 458 0.49 5.59 13.71
N PRO A 459 0.49 5.66 15.06
CA PRO A 459 1.69 5.32 15.83
C PRO A 459 2.05 3.84 15.72
N ARG A 460 1.07 2.91 15.73
CA ARG A 460 1.36 1.49 15.52
C ARG A 460 1.99 1.23 14.15
N LEU A 461 1.55 1.92 13.11
CA LEU A 461 2.00 1.69 11.75
C LEU A 461 3.40 2.25 11.48
N TRP A 462 3.65 3.52 11.87
CA TRP A 462 4.88 4.23 11.55
C TRP A 462 5.72 4.46 12.81
N PRO A 463 7.03 4.14 12.80
CA PRO A 463 7.87 3.86 11.63
C PRO A 463 8.05 2.37 11.31
N ARG A 464 7.28 1.44 11.89
CA ARG A 464 7.48 0.00 11.66
C ARG A 464 7.29 -0.41 10.19
N ALA A 465 6.29 0.14 9.50
CA ALA A 465 6.11 -0.06 8.06
C ALA A 465 7.24 0.56 7.21
N SER A 466 7.94 1.57 7.72
CA SER A 466 9.11 2.15 7.04
C SER A 466 10.22 1.12 6.85
N ALA A 467 10.39 0.17 7.79
CA ALA A 467 11.32 -0.95 7.65
C ALA A 467 11.01 -1.85 6.45
N VAL A 468 9.72 -2.12 6.21
CA VAL A 468 9.24 -2.90 5.06
C VAL A 468 9.42 -2.11 3.77
N GLY A 469 9.07 -0.83 3.77
CA GLY A 469 9.30 0.06 2.62
C GLY A 469 10.78 0.15 2.21
N GLU A 470 11.72 0.16 3.17
CA GLU A 470 13.14 0.14 2.82
C GLU A 470 13.62 -1.21 2.26
N ARG A 471 13.16 -2.34 2.83
CA ARG A 471 13.46 -3.68 2.31
C ARG A 471 12.90 -3.91 0.91
N LEU A 472 11.73 -3.35 0.61
CA LEU A 472 11.11 -3.47 -0.71
C LEU A 472 11.71 -2.49 -1.73
N TRP A 473 12.17 -1.31 -1.34
CA TRP A 473 12.71 -0.32 -2.29
C TRP A 473 14.22 -0.44 -2.60
N SER A 474 15.03 -0.79 -1.59
CA SER A 474 16.49 -0.59 -1.65
C SER A 474 17.23 -1.77 -2.26
N ASP A 475 18.54 -1.63 -2.50
CA ASP A 475 19.36 -2.77 -2.91
C ASP A 475 19.31 -3.86 -1.83
N ARG A 476 19.33 -5.12 -2.26
CA ARG A 476 19.32 -6.30 -1.41
C ARG A 476 20.36 -6.22 -0.29
N ASP A 477 21.54 -5.68 -0.59
CA ASP A 477 22.68 -5.59 0.32
C ASP A 477 22.55 -4.45 1.37
N VAL A 478 21.52 -3.59 1.26
CA VAL A 478 21.18 -2.60 2.29
C VAL A 478 20.55 -3.31 3.50
N ARG A 479 21.42 -3.72 4.45
CA ARG A 479 21.03 -4.54 5.62
C ARG A 479 21.68 -4.13 6.95
N ASP A 480 22.54 -3.10 6.99
CA ASP A 480 23.19 -2.66 8.23
C ASP A 480 22.18 -1.99 9.18
N LEU A 481 22.01 -2.58 10.36
CA LEU A 481 21.00 -2.15 11.33
C LEU A 481 21.38 -0.85 12.07
N ASN A 482 22.67 -0.54 12.21
CA ASN A 482 23.11 0.67 12.89
C ASN A 482 22.90 1.89 11.98
N ASP A 483 23.31 1.76 10.71
CA ASP A 483 23.03 2.74 9.66
C ASP A 483 21.51 2.93 9.47
N ALA A 484 20.75 1.84 9.39
CA ALA A 484 19.30 1.88 9.29
C ALA A 484 18.67 2.59 10.50
N TYR A 485 19.08 2.28 11.73
CA TYR A 485 18.58 2.97 12.93
C TYR A 485 18.86 4.48 12.90
N SER A 486 20.10 4.88 12.58
CA SER A 486 20.48 6.30 12.48
C SER A 486 19.64 7.07 11.44
N ARG A 487 19.34 6.46 10.29
CA ARG A 487 18.50 7.08 9.26
C ARG A 487 17.03 7.07 9.63
N LEU A 488 16.52 5.95 10.14
CA LEU A 488 15.12 5.75 10.50
C LEU A 488 14.68 6.65 11.66
N ALA A 489 15.54 6.87 12.66
CA ALA A 489 15.25 7.78 13.77
C ALA A 489 15.02 9.21 13.29
N LYS A 490 15.85 9.68 12.36
CA LYS A 490 15.72 11.01 11.73
C LYS A 490 14.50 11.08 10.80
N HIS A 491 14.21 10.02 10.04
CA HIS A 491 12.98 9.91 9.23
C HIS A 491 11.72 9.92 10.11
N ARG A 492 11.71 9.23 11.26
CA ARG A 492 10.63 9.29 12.26
C ARG A 492 10.40 10.72 12.75
N CYS A 493 11.46 11.45 13.13
CA CYS A 493 11.33 12.87 13.49
C CYS A 493 10.79 13.72 12.32
N ARG A 494 11.17 13.41 11.07
CA ARG A 494 10.68 14.07 9.85
C ARG A 494 9.18 13.85 9.64
N MET A 495 8.67 12.64 9.93
CA MET A 495 7.24 12.32 9.89
C MET A 495 6.46 13.07 10.97
N VAL A 496 6.95 13.07 12.22
CA VAL A 496 6.34 13.81 13.35
C VAL A 496 6.26 15.31 13.05
N GLN A 497 7.35 15.92 12.57
CA GLN A 497 7.39 17.34 12.20
C GLN A 497 6.37 17.72 11.11
N ARG A 498 6.01 16.77 10.24
CA ARG A 498 5.03 16.95 9.17
C ARG A 498 3.60 16.55 9.60
N GLY A 499 3.38 16.24 10.87
CA GLY A 499 2.06 15.96 11.44
C GLY A 499 1.63 14.49 11.46
N ILE A 500 2.52 13.55 11.17
CA ILE A 500 2.26 12.11 11.31
C ILE A 500 2.84 11.64 12.65
N PRO A 501 2.00 11.33 13.67
CA PRO A 501 2.45 10.90 14.99
C PRO A 501 3.02 9.47 14.98
N ALA A 502 4.22 9.31 14.41
CA ALA A 502 4.96 8.06 14.39
C ALA A 502 5.58 7.74 15.78
N GLU A 503 5.51 6.49 16.20
CA GLU A 503 6.04 6.05 17.49
C GLU A 503 7.59 6.13 17.56
N PRO A 504 8.21 6.25 18.75
CA PRO A 504 9.66 6.26 18.88
C PRO A 504 10.25 4.85 18.70
N LEU A 505 11.41 4.74 18.03
CA LEU A 505 12.14 3.47 17.87
C LEU A 505 12.78 3.00 19.19
N PHE A 506 13.27 3.94 19.99
CA PHE A 506 13.94 3.74 21.27
C PHE A 506 14.02 5.09 22.01
N THR A 507 14.81 5.17 23.10
CA THR A 507 15.05 6.43 23.82
C THR A 507 15.74 7.48 22.95
N GLY A 508 15.27 8.72 23.04
CA GLY A 508 15.72 9.85 22.23
C GLY A 508 14.76 11.03 22.34
N TYR A 509 14.92 12.04 21.48
CA TYR A 509 14.00 13.16 21.34
C TYR A 509 14.03 13.71 19.90
N CYS A 510 12.95 14.34 19.46
CA CYS A 510 12.96 15.19 18.26
C CYS A 510 12.90 16.66 18.67
N ALA A 511 13.62 17.55 17.97
CA ALA A 511 13.68 18.99 18.31
C ALA A 511 12.37 19.78 18.08
N HIS A 512 11.27 19.10 17.74
CA HIS A 512 9.97 19.65 17.35
C HIS A 512 8.79 18.87 17.96
N GLU A 513 9.05 18.06 19.00
CA GLU A 513 8.01 17.46 19.87
C GLU A 513 7.46 18.48 20.88
#